data_AF-A0A8T4QIN5-F1
#
_entry.id   AF-A0A8T4QIN5-F1
#
_cell.length_a   1.000
_cell.length_b   1.000
_cell.length_c   1.000
_cell.angle_alpha   90.00
_cell.angle_beta   90.00
_cell.angle_gamma   90.00
#
_symmetry.space_group_name_H-M   'P 1'
#
loop_
_entity.id
_entity.type
_entity.pdbx_description
1 polymer ?
#
loop_
_entity_poly.entity_id
_entity_poly.type
_entity_poly.pdbx_seq_one_letter_code
_entity_poly.pdbx_strand_id
1 'polypeptide(L)'
;MKKTIALSLIAIFIFSLIPLAFAESGGGPSGDVSANAEADAESGSGRLGVLVSAREIKEEHKERLRILKEDQRAKIEALNAEKIGRLSNLSSEKLRKIAELDKRQIDRLSALNMKNLDKITELKKERLERISKLSEEKLKRLAELDKEKLEKISDLNETEIEKLAVLNRARLKELAKLEKEKIKLELRAYKIIRVKNIKDLNDKNITDEELALLRQRFEDAKANLSAAKEELNEARKALKEAINERKEELVLLNSRFYLLKSINLLIFQLEKTKIVVKANEHISDEEEARIIADIDAQISDLNSFKAEVEAATTKEQFKELAGKLREKWRELREVKLLLHAEIVMVARVKGLVKRTEVLEKRLDKILARANEINISINVSLEMELFSEKIATAEDKYKQAQAKLAEAFNLSLTNETANIDTTKELIREVRELRKEAHEALKQAHDVLKIIVLRIRIAKLDADISADIEVEVVQ
;
A
#
# COMPACT_ATOMS: atom_id res chain seq x y z
N MET A 1 -13.71 1.04 27.27
CA MET A 1 -13.61 0.88 25.80
C MET A 1 -12.25 1.36 25.25
N LYS A 2 -11.11 0.85 25.78
CA LYS A 2 -9.76 1.41 25.51
C LYS A 2 -8.74 0.41 24.95
N LYS A 3 -9.15 -0.84 24.66
CA LYS A 3 -8.28 -1.92 24.12
C LYS A 3 -8.57 -2.26 22.65
N THR A 4 -9.59 -1.67 22.03
CA THR A 4 -10.14 -2.11 20.72
C THR A 4 -9.48 -1.48 19.50
N ILE A 5 -8.84 -0.31 19.61
CA ILE A 5 -8.38 0.45 18.42
C ILE A 5 -7.01 -0.01 17.90
N ALA A 6 -6.08 -0.42 18.78
CA ALA A 6 -4.82 -1.05 18.35
C ALA A 6 -5.03 -2.46 17.78
N LEU A 7 -6.05 -3.16 18.29
CA LEU A 7 -6.60 -4.35 17.66
C LEU A 7 -7.21 -4.01 16.29
N SER A 8 -7.83 -2.85 16.08
CA SER A 8 -8.38 -2.45 14.78
C SER A 8 -7.30 -2.20 13.71
N LEU A 9 -6.17 -1.54 14.02
CA LEU A 9 -5.11 -1.29 13.02
C LEU A 9 -4.39 -2.58 12.59
N ILE A 10 -4.19 -3.49 13.54
CA ILE A 10 -3.62 -4.82 13.28
C ILE A 10 -4.66 -5.75 12.64
N ALA A 11 -5.93 -5.69 13.04
CA ALA A 11 -7.02 -6.48 12.45
C ALA A 11 -7.35 -6.04 11.02
N ILE A 12 -7.36 -4.74 10.69
CA ILE A 12 -7.56 -4.24 9.32
C ILE A 12 -6.47 -4.78 8.38
N PHE A 13 -5.24 -4.92 8.89
CA PHE A 13 -4.14 -5.49 8.13
C PHE A 13 -4.21 -7.04 8.07
N ILE A 14 -4.53 -7.73 9.17
CA ILE A 14 -4.66 -9.19 9.24
C ILE A 14 -5.86 -9.72 8.43
N PHE A 15 -7.03 -9.09 8.49
CA PHE A 15 -8.20 -9.46 7.68
C PHE A 15 -7.97 -9.27 6.17
N SER A 16 -6.97 -8.48 5.78
CA SER A 16 -6.61 -8.24 4.39
C SER A 16 -5.55 -9.20 3.81
N LEU A 17 -4.88 -9.97 4.68
CA LEU A 17 -3.83 -10.94 4.32
C LEU A 17 -4.29 -12.40 4.38
N ILE A 18 -5.49 -12.68 4.84
CA ILE A 18 -6.02 -14.04 4.99
C ILE A 18 -6.90 -14.38 3.78
N PRO A 19 -6.59 -15.43 2.99
CA PRO A 19 -7.61 -16.13 2.21
C PRO A 19 -8.64 -16.69 3.19
N LEU A 20 -9.91 -16.27 3.09
CA LEU A 20 -11.01 -16.70 3.96
C LEU A 20 -11.01 -18.23 4.15
N ALA A 21 -10.55 -18.67 5.31
CA ALA A 21 -10.70 -20.01 5.86
C ALA A 21 -10.94 -19.88 7.36
N PHE A 22 -11.94 -20.61 7.83
CA PHE A 22 -12.58 -20.60 9.15
C PHE A 22 -11.64 -20.73 10.35
N ALA A 23 -12.00 -20.12 11.49
CA ALA A 23 -11.90 -20.76 12.80
C ALA A 23 -12.68 -20.00 13.89
N GLU A 24 -13.40 -20.80 14.69
CA GLU A 24 -14.34 -20.48 15.75
C GLU A 24 -13.66 -20.47 17.14
N SER A 25 -14.31 -19.84 18.11
CA SER A 25 -13.80 -19.39 19.41
C SER A 25 -13.92 -20.39 20.56
N GLY A 26 -13.13 -20.15 21.62
CA GLY A 26 -13.45 -20.50 23.03
C GLY A 26 -12.37 -21.34 23.71
N GLY A 27 -11.85 -21.04 24.91
CA GLY A 27 -12.11 -20.01 25.92
C GLY A 27 -10.92 -19.95 26.92
N GLY A 28 -10.84 -18.89 27.74
CA GLY A 28 -9.85 -18.77 28.84
C GLY A 28 -10.36 -19.40 30.15
N PRO A 29 -9.99 -18.88 31.34
CA PRO A 29 -8.72 -18.30 31.79
C PRO A 29 -8.32 -18.76 33.24
N SER A 30 -7.10 -18.47 33.70
CA SER A 30 -6.66 -18.26 35.11
C SER A 30 -5.13 -18.44 35.19
N GLY A 31 -4.31 -17.77 36.00
CA GLY A 31 -4.47 -16.86 37.13
C GLY A 31 -3.13 -16.84 37.89
N ASP A 32 -2.78 -15.67 38.44
CA ASP A 32 -1.76 -15.35 39.47
C ASP A 32 -0.26 -15.51 39.21
N VAL A 33 0.52 -14.51 39.68
CA VAL A 33 1.46 -14.62 40.82
C VAL A 33 2.23 -13.30 41.06
N SER A 34 2.14 -12.84 42.31
CA SER A 34 3.11 -12.18 43.20
C SER A 34 3.77 -10.81 42.91
N ALA A 35 3.64 -9.98 43.94
CA ALA A 35 4.44 -8.83 44.32
C ALA A 35 5.86 -9.20 44.80
N ASN A 36 6.80 -8.25 44.74
CA ASN A 36 7.53 -7.70 45.90
C ASN A 36 8.69 -6.76 45.52
N ALA A 37 9.00 -5.88 46.49
CA ALA A 37 10.32 -5.33 46.87
C ALA A 37 10.50 -3.80 46.75
N GLU A 38 10.27 -3.13 47.88
CA GLU A 38 11.14 -2.17 48.61
C GLU A 38 12.49 -1.80 47.95
N ALA A 39 12.80 -0.52 47.73
CA ALA A 39 13.33 0.50 48.66
C ALA A 39 14.85 0.62 48.49
N ASP A 40 15.34 1.85 48.28
CA ASP A 40 16.46 2.40 49.04
C ASP A 40 16.74 3.86 48.63
N ALA A 41 17.00 4.65 49.67
CA ALA A 41 17.42 6.03 49.62
C ALA A 41 18.94 6.10 49.57
N GLU A 42 19.52 7.07 48.87
CA GLU A 42 20.74 7.75 49.34
C GLU A 42 21.04 9.05 48.58
N SER A 43 21.33 10.09 49.37
CA SER A 43 22.45 11.04 49.24
C SER A 43 22.77 11.64 47.85
N GLY A 44 22.78 12.96 47.62
CA GLY A 44 23.25 14.01 48.51
C GLY A 44 24.65 14.56 48.16
N SER A 45 24.99 14.81 46.88
CA SER A 45 26.07 15.76 46.50
C SER A 45 26.14 15.92 44.98
N GLY A 46 25.96 17.14 44.44
CA GLY A 46 26.09 17.35 42.98
C GLY A 46 25.49 18.66 42.44
N ARG A 47 24.77 19.42 43.25
CA ARG A 47 24.03 20.61 42.80
C ARG A 47 24.89 21.85 42.50
N LEU A 48 26.17 21.91 42.89
CA LEU A 48 27.00 23.10 42.64
C LEU A 48 27.80 23.08 41.32
N GLY A 49 28.10 21.90 40.75
CA GLY A 49 28.81 21.81 39.45
C GLY A 49 27.90 22.03 38.24
N VAL A 50 26.62 21.69 38.35
CA VAL A 50 25.64 21.79 37.26
C VAL A 50 25.13 23.22 37.06
N LEU A 51 25.08 24.02 38.13
CA LEU A 51 24.58 25.40 38.09
C LEU A 51 25.56 26.39 37.43
N VAL A 52 26.86 26.12 37.48
CA VAL A 52 27.89 26.97 36.83
C VAL A 52 27.87 26.75 35.32
N SER A 53 27.86 25.49 34.88
CA SER A 53 27.72 25.12 33.46
C SER A 53 26.41 25.67 32.84
N ALA A 54 25.28 25.57 33.54
CA ALA A 54 24.00 26.09 33.04
C ALA A 54 23.92 27.63 32.96
N ARG A 55 24.75 28.35 33.74
CA ARG A 55 24.76 29.82 33.79
C ARG A 55 25.70 30.42 32.75
N GLU A 56 26.84 29.78 32.49
CA GLU A 56 27.76 30.13 31.41
C GLU A 56 27.13 29.89 30.03
N ILE A 57 26.43 28.76 29.86
CA ILE A 57 25.63 28.46 28.66
C ILE A 57 24.56 29.55 28.42
N LYS A 58 23.90 30.06 29.47
CA LYS A 58 22.88 31.12 29.36
C LYS A 58 23.43 32.49 28.95
N GLU A 59 24.64 32.87 29.34
CA GLU A 59 25.22 34.16 28.96
C GLU A 59 25.82 34.12 27.55
N GLU A 60 26.45 33.02 27.15
CA GLU A 60 26.92 32.84 25.75
C GLU A 60 25.74 32.87 24.75
N HIS A 61 24.59 32.32 25.15
CA HIS A 61 23.34 32.39 24.38
C HIS A 61 22.81 33.81 24.21
N LYS A 62 22.85 34.63 25.27
CA LYS A 62 22.41 36.03 25.21
C LYS A 62 23.32 36.85 24.29
N GLU A 63 24.63 36.61 24.33
CA GLU A 63 25.59 37.35 23.52
C GLU A 63 25.41 37.08 22.02
N ARG A 64 25.14 35.83 21.62
CA ARG A 64 24.89 35.49 20.21
C ARG A 64 23.60 36.09 19.67
N LEU A 65 22.57 36.23 20.50
CA LEU A 65 21.31 36.89 20.15
C LEU A 65 21.43 38.43 20.09
N ARG A 66 22.40 39.05 20.77
CA ARG A 66 22.66 40.50 20.69
C ARG A 66 23.13 40.97 19.31
N ILE A 67 23.65 40.07 18.47
CA ILE A 67 24.12 40.36 17.10
C ILE A 67 22.94 40.51 16.10
N LEU A 68 21.72 40.20 16.54
CA LEU A 68 20.48 40.34 15.77
C LEU A 68 19.83 41.71 16.02
N LYS A 69 19.05 42.20 15.05
CA LYS A 69 18.22 43.40 15.25
C LYS A 69 17.20 43.16 16.35
N GLU A 70 16.76 44.22 17.04
CA GLU A 70 15.83 44.12 18.17
C GLU A 70 14.53 43.37 17.81
N ASP A 71 13.96 43.65 16.64
CA ASP A 71 12.79 42.93 16.11
C ASP A 71 13.03 41.44 15.83
N GLN A 72 14.23 41.09 15.35
CA GLN A 72 14.65 39.72 15.08
C GLN A 72 14.86 38.93 16.38
N ARG A 73 15.44 39.59 17.38
CA ARG A 73 15.65 39.06 18.71
C ARG A 73 14.32 38.83 19.43
N ALA A 74 13.41 39.80 19.40
CA ALA A 74 12.07 39.68 19.99
C ALA A 74 11.26 38.51 19.40
N LYS A 75 11.38 38.26 18.08
CA LYS A 75 10.74 37.10 17.42
C LYS A 75 11.24 35.76 17.94
N ILE A 76 12.55 35.62 18.16
CA ILE A 76 13.16 34.38 18.68
C ILE A 76 12.89 34.24 20.18
N GLU A 77 12.98 35.31 20.96
CA GLU A 77 12.72 35.32 22.41
C GLU A 77 11.24 35.04 22.74
N ALA A 78 10.32 35.23 21.81
CA ALA A 78 8.91 34.87 21.94
C ALA A 78 8.62 33.35 21.81
N LEU A 79 9.64 32.53 21.56
CA LEU A 79 9.55 31.06 21.56
C LEU A 79 9.74 30.51 22.99
N ASN A 80 9.45 29.22 23.19
CA ASN A 80 9.70 28.61 24.50
C ASN A 80 11.23 28.45 24.75
N ALA A 81 11.63 28.37 26.02
CA ALA A 81 13.04 28.34 26.42
C ALA A 81 13.83 27.17 25.80
N GLU A 82 13.17 26.04 25.53
CA GLU A 82 13.80 24.87 24.91
C GLU A 82 14.10 25.10 23.42
N LYS A 83 13.15 25.64 22.65
CA LYS A 83 13.33 25.99 21.23
C LYS A 83 14.41 27.06 21.07
N ILE A 84 14.44 28.05 21.97
CA ILE A 84 15.48 29.08 21.99
C ILE A 84 16.85 28.43 22.21
N GLY A 85 16.97 27.50 23.16
CA GLY A 85 18.22 26.79 23.43
C GLY A 85 18.74 25.98 22.24
N ARG A 86 17.85 25.43 21.40
CA ARG A 86 18.25 24.73 20.17
C ARG A 86 18.74 25.71 19.10
N LEU A 87 18.03 26.82 18.91
CA LEU A 87 18.40 27.84 17.93
C LEU A 87 19.71 28.57 18.31
N SER A 88 19.93 28.84 19.61
CA SER A 88 21.12 29.57 20.10
C SER A 88 22.45 28.84 19.88
N ASN A 89 22.39 27.52 19.67
CA ASN A 89 23.56 26.71 19.34
C ASN A 89 24.04 26.89 17.89
N LEU A 90 23.25 27.55 17.02
CA LEU A 90 23.61 27.82 15.63
C LEU A 90 24.58 29.01 15.52
N SER A 91 25.28 29.10 14.37
CA SER A 91 26.13 30.25 14.07
C SER A 91 25.34 31.54 13.90
N SER A 92 25.99 32.69 14.10
CA SER A 92 25.37 34.02 13.94
C SER A 92 24.78 34.25 12.54
N GLU A 93 25.41 33.69 11.50
CA GLU A 93 24.89 33.75 10.13
C GLU A 93 23.61 32.91 9.94
N LYS A 94 23.59 31.68 10.48
CA LYS A 94 22.41 30.81 10.45
C LYS A 94 21.25 31.42 11.24
N LEU A 95 21.53 32.00 12.41
CA LEU A 95 20.56 32.72 13.24
C LEU A 95 19.95 33.91 12.50
N ARG A 96 20.75 34.69 11.75
CA ARG A 96 20.22 35.78 10.92
C ARG A 96 19.25 35.28 9.85
N LYS A 97 19.60 34.20 9.14
CA LYS A 97 18.71 33.59 8.13
C LYS A 97 17.39 33.13 8.74
N ILE A 98 17.41 32.51 9.93
CA ILE A 98 16.19 32.08 10.63
C ILE A 98 15.38 33.29 11.12
N ALA A 99 16.02 34.31 11.68
CA ALA A 99 15.32 35.45 12.25
C ALA A 99 14.60 36.33 11.21
N GLU A 100 14.97 36.19 9.94
CA GLU A 100 14.28 36.81 8.79
C GLU A 100 12.99 36.09 8.40
N LEU A 101 12.78 34.85 8.88
CA LEU A 101 11.55 34.09 8.65
C LEU A 101 10.39 34.58 9.54
N ASP A 102 9.18 34.15 9.20
CA ASP A 102 8.02 34.41 10.04
C ASP A 102 8.01 33.54 11.32
N LYS A 103 7.19 33.93 12.31
CA LYS A 103 7.12 33.21 13.59
C LYS A 103 6.76 31.72 13.42
N ARG A 104 5.86 31.40 12.48
CA ARG A 104 5.39 30.02 12.26
C ARG A 104 6.47 29.16 11.62
N GLN A 105 7.26 29.71 10.70
CA GLN A 105 8.40 29.06 10.06
C GLN A 105 9.50 28.79 11.08
N ILE A 106 9.81 29.77 11.95
CA ILE A 106 10.79 29.59 13.03
C ILE A 106 10.33 28.49 14.00
N ASP A 107 9.05 28.50 14.38
CA ASP A 107 8.45 27.47 15.23
C ASP A 107 8.64 26.06 14.64
N ARG A 108 8.38 25.89 13.34
CA ARG A 108 8.53 24.61 12.63
C ARG A 108 9.99 24.15 12.53
N LEU A 109 10.92 25.06 12.25
CA LEU A 109 12.35 24.74 12.19
C LEU A 109 12.89 24.35 13.56
N SER A 110 12.47 25.04 14.62
CA SER A 110 12.90 24.78 15.99
C SER A 110 12.47 23.39 16.52
N ALA A 111 11.48 22.77 15.88
CA ALA A 111 11.01 21.43 16.21
C ALA A 111 11.88 20.31 15.62
N LEU A 112 12.85 20.63 14.76
CA LEU A 112 13.84 19.68 14.28
C LEU A 112 14.85 19.32 15.37
N ASN A 113 15.52 18.18 15.19
CA ASN A 113 16.74 17.88 15.94
C ASN A 113 17.90 18.77 15.46
N MET A 114 18.93 18.93 16.30
CA MET A 114 20.06 19.81 16.01
C MET A 114 20.75 19.49 14.67
N LYS A 115 20.99 18.21 14.38
CA LYS A 115 21.66 17.79 13.14
C LYS A 115 20.87 18.20 11.88
N ASN A 116 19.56 18.01 11.91
CA ASN A 116 18.66 18.31 10.79
C ASN A 116 18.46 19.83 10.64
N LEU A 117 18.36 20.55 11.76
CA LEU A 117 18.30 22.00 11.80
C LEU A 117 19.58 22.61 11.21
N ASP A 118 20.75 22.09 11.57
CA ASP A 118 22.03 22.54 11.03
C ASP A 118 22.11 22.36 9.52
N LYS A 119 21.69 21.20 8.99
CA LYS A 119 21.67 20.93 7.55
C LYS A 119 20.74 21.87 6.78
N ILE A 120 19.53 22.08 7.28
CA ILE A 120 18.53 22.91 6.59
C ILE A 120 18.93 24.38 6.60
N THR A 121 19.53 24.86 7.69
CA THR A 121 19.96 26.26 7.84
C THR A 121 21.23 26.61 7.06
N GLU A 122 21.93 25.61 6.53
CA GLU A 122 23.03 25.80 5.56
C GLU A 122 22.54 26.12 4.14
N LEU A 123 21.26 25.89 3.85
CA LEU A 123 20.70 26.23 2.54
C LEU A 123 20.70 27.75 2.31
N LYS A 124 20.69 28.16 1.04
CA LYS A 124 20.51 29.58 0.67
C LYS A 124 19.17 30.09 1.21
N LYS A 125 19.08 31.39 1.50
CA LYS A 125 17.89 32.03 2.10
C LYS A 125 16.59 31.69 1.37
N GLU A 126 16.55 31.87 0.05
CA GLU A 126 15.35 31.59 -0.77
C GLU A 126 14.88 30.13 -0.67
N ARG A 127 15.84 29.20 -0.56
CA ARG A 127 15.61 27.76 -0.43
C ARG A 127 15.06 27.41 0.96
N LEU A 128 15.64 28.02 2.00
CA LEU A 128 15.19 27.89 3.38
C LEU A 128 13.76 28.44 3.56
N GLU A 129 13.46 29.59 2.96
CA GLU A 129 12.11 30.18 2.98
C GLU A 129 11.08 29.23 2.37
N ARG A 130 11.37 28.60 1.22
CA ARG A 130 10.44 27.64 0.60
C ARG A 130 10.21 26.40 1.45
N ILE A 131 11.27 25.77 1.97
CA ILE A 131 11.15 24.54 2.76
C ILE A 131 10.46 24.80 4.11
N SER A 132 10.69 25.96 4.73
CA SER A 132 10.08 26.31 6.02
C SER A 132 8.56 26.58 5.96
N LYS A 133 8.00 26.80 4.76
CA LYS A 133 6.54 26.86 4.55
C LYS A 133 5.84 25.52 4.73
N LEU A 134 6.56 24.40 4.67
CA LEU A 134 5.98 23.07 4.87
C LEU A 134 5.52 22.87 6.32
N SER A 135 4.57 21.96 6.52
CA SER A 135 4.21 21.49 7.87
C SER A 135 5.41 20.83 8.56
N GLU A 136 5.45 20.86 9.89
CA GLU A 136 6.53 20.27 10.69
C GLU A 136 6.85 18.82 10.32
N GLU A 137 5.84 17.98 10.09
CA GLU A 137 6.01 16.57 9.71
C GLU A 137 6.73 16.41 8.35
N LYS A 138 6.24 17.13 7.33
CA LYS A 138 6.83 17.19 5.98
C LYS A 138 8.29 17.68 6.05
N LEU A 139 8.54 18.68 6.90
CA LEU A 139 9.86 19.27 7.08
C LEU A 139 10.82 18.30 7.77
N LYS A 140 10.39 17.59 8.82
CA LYS A 140 11.17 16.52 9.47
C LYS A 140 11.61 15.45 8.48
N ARG A 141 10.70 14.97 7.62
CA ARG A 141 11.03 13.97 6.58
C ARG A 141 12.06 14.48 5.58
N LEU A 142 11.87 15.69 5.03
CA LEU A 142 12.86 16.25 4.11
C LEU A 142 14.22 16.41 4.79
N ALA A 143 14.24 16.82 6.06
CA ALA A 143 15.47 17.04 6.81
C ALA A 143 16.30 15.76 7.07
N GLU A 144 15.71 14.57 6.91
CA GLU A 144 16.43 13.30 6.95
C GLU A 144 17.42 13.14 5.77
N LEU A 145 17.20 13.87 4.67
CA LEU A 145 18.09 13.85 3.51
C LEU A 145 19.45 14.53 3.78
N ASP A 146 20.39 14.24 2.91
CA ASP A 146 21.71 14.87 2.92
C ASP A 146 21.67 16.26 2.27
N LYS A 147 22.66 17.09 2.58
CA LYS A 147 22.72 18.49 2.10
C LYS A 147 22.59 18.61 0.59
N GLU A 148 23.36 17.83 -0.17
CA GLU A 148 23.33 17.87 -1.64
C GLU A 148 21.95 17.53 -2.21
N LYS A 149 21.24 16.60 -1.58
CA LYS A 149 19.87 16.21 -1.96
C LYS A 149 18.87 17.31 -1.62
N LEU A 150 19.00 17.91 -0.44
CA LEU A 150 18.19 19.07 -0.02
C LEU A 150 18.38 20.26 -0.96
N GLU A 151 19.61 20.53 -1.40
CA GLU A 151 19.89 21.60 -2.36
C GLU A 151 19.18 21.37 -3.70
N LYS A 152 19.23 20.15 -4.25
CA LYS A 152 18.50 19.81 -5.48
C LYS A 152 16.99 19.96 -5.34
N ILE A 153 16.43 19.51 -4.22
CA ILE A 153 14.98 19.59 -3.94
C ILE A 153 14.53 21.04 -3.77
N SER A 154 15.37 21.87 -3.14
CA SER A 154 15.02 23.27 -2.91
C SER A 154 14.98 24.16 -4.17
N ASP A 155 15.53 23.67 -5.28
CA ASP A 155 15.45 24.30 -6.61
C ASP A 155 14.15 23.96 -7.38
N LEU A 156 13.29 23.14 -6.78
CA LEU A 156 11.95 22.84 -7.28
C LEU A 156 10.96 23.95 -6.88
N ASN A 157 9.80 23.95 -7.53
CA ASN A 157 8.73 24.88 -7.18
C ASN A 157 7.97 24.44 -5.91
N GLU A 158 7.13 25.32 -5.36
CA GLU A 158 6.41 25.06 -4.11
C GLU A 158 5.53 23.80 -4.20
N THR A 159 4.83 23.58 -5.32
CA THR A 159 3.97 22.40 -5.53
C THR A 159 4.75 21.10 -5.65
N GLU A 160 5.93 21.13 -6.26
CA GLU A 160 6.83 19.98 -6.42
C GLU A 160 7.43 19.58 -5.07
N ILE A 161 7.85 20.57 -4.27
CA ILE A 161 8.35 20.36 -2.90
C ILE A 161 7.24 19.76 -2.02
N GLU A 162 6.01 20.25 -2.15
CA GLU A 162 4.86 19.69 -1.42
C GLU A 162 4.63 18.22 -1.79
N LYS A 163 4.62 17.87 -3.08
CA LYS A 163 4.48 16.47 -3.52
C LYS A 163 5.62 15.60 -2.99
N LEU A 164 6.87 16.07 -3.07
CA LEU A 164 8.04 15.37 -2.56
C LEU A 164 7.93 15.07 -1.06
N ALA A 165 7.49 16.05 -0.26
CA ALA A 165 7.40 15.89 1.18
C ALA A 165 6.24 14.96 1.62
N VAL A 166 5.28 14.69 0.72
CA VAL A 166 4.20 13.72 0.91
C VAL A 166 4.65 12.30 0.56
N LEU A 167 5.75 12.09 -0.16
CA LEU A 167 6.25 10.73 -0.46
C LEU A 167 6.74 9.98 0.79
N ASN A 168 6.78 8.65 0.71
CA ASN A 168 7.39 7.82 1.75
C ASN A 168 8.92 8.03 1.81
N ARG A 169 9.58 7.65 2.92
CA ARG A 169 11.02 7.91 3.11
C ARG A 169 11.88 7.27 2.03
N ALA A 170 11.59 6.03 1.67
CA ALA A 170 12.36 5.30 0.66
C ALA A 170 12.24 5.95 -0.72
N ARG A 171 11.02 6.28 -1.17
CA ARG A 171 10.76 6.96 -2.45
C ARG A 171 11.37 8.35 -2.47
N LEU A 172 11.30 9.09 -1.37
CA LEU A 172 11.96 10.38 -1.22
C LEU A 172 13.49 10.25 -1.42
N LYS A 173 14.12 9.25 -0.79
CA LYS A 173 15.56 8.97 -0.95
C LYS A 173 15.91 8.56 -2.38
N GLU A 174 15.08 7.76 -3.05
CA GLU A 174 15.29 7.33 -4.44
C GLU A 174 15.17 8.50 -5.42
N LEU A 175 14.09 9.29 -5.36
CA LEU A 175 13.92 10.46 -6.22
C LEU A 175 15.04 11.48 -6.02
N ALA A 176 15.52 11.65 -4.79
CA ALA A 176 16.62 12.56 -4.50
C ALA A 176 17.96 12.14 -5.15
N LYS A 177 18.09 10.89 -5.62
CA LYS A 177 19.26 10.44 -6.41
C LYS A 177 19.15 10.82 -7.89
N LEU A 178 17.94 11.05 -8.40
CA LEU A 178 17.70 11.34 -9.81
C LEU A 178 18.11 12.77 -10.19
N GLU A 179 18.20 13.01 -11.49
CA GLU A 179 18.39 14.34 -12.05
C GLU A 179 17.11 15.17 -11.94
N LYS A 180 17.28 16.50 -11.85
CA LYS A 180 16.18 17.46 -11.65
C LYS A 180 15.02 17.27 -12.63
N GLU A 181 15.30 17.08 -13.90
CA GLU A 181 14.26 16.94 -14.93
C GLU A 181 13.48 15.63 -14.79
N LYS A 182 14.15 14.53 -14.39
CA LYS A 182 13.48 13.25 -14.09
C LYS A 182 12.60 13.36 -12.85
N ILE A 183 13.07 14.06 -11.80
CA ILE A 183 12.26 14.33 -10.60
C ILE A 183 10.99 15.08 -10.99
N LYS A 184 11.10 16.18 -11.76
CA LYS A 184 9.93 16.93 -12.21
C LYS A 184 8.95 16.08 -13.00
N LEU A 185 9.45 15.23 -13.89
CA LEU A 185 8.62 14.36 -14.72
C LEU A 185 7.84 13.36 -13.85
N GLU A 186 8.48 12.73 -12.88
CA GLU A 186 7.79 11.85 -11.93
C GLU A 186 6.78 12.61 -11.06
N LEU A 187 7.13 13.80 -10.57
CA LEU A 187 6.23 14.61 -9.75
C LEU A 187 5.01 15.14 -10.51
N ARG A 188 5.05 15.23 -11.85
CA ARG A 188 3.88 15.60 -12.65
C ARG A 188 2.81 14.52 -12.65
N ALA A 189 3.21 13.24 -12.60
CA ALA A 189 2.28 12.12 -12.57
C ALA A 189 1.51 12.03 -11.24
N TYR A 190 2.10 12.58 -10.17
CA TYR A 190 1.58 12.46 -8.81
C TYR A 190 0.44 13.44 -8.48
N LYS A 191 -0.62 12.93 -7.86
CA LYS A 191 -1.72 13.71 -7.29
C LYS A 191 -1.75 13.56 -5.77
N ILE A 192 -1.79 14.68 -5.04
CA ILE A 192 -1.95 14.66 -3.58
C ILE A 192 -3.42 14.46 -3.26
N ILE A 193 -3.71 13.48 -2.41
CA ILE A 193 -5.06 13.18 -1.93
C ILE A 193 -5.05 13.21 -0.39
N ARG A 194 -6.07 13.83 0.19
CA ARG A 194 -6.32 13.76 1.63
C ARG A 194 -7.17 12.53 1.92
N VAL A 195 -6.64 11.66 2.77
CA VAL A 195 -7.24 10.40 3.16
C VAL A 195 -7.74 10.52 4.59
N LYS A 196 -9.07 10.53 4.73
CA LYS A 196 -9.75 10.40 6.02
C LYS A 196 -10.13 8.94 6.25
N ASN A 197 -10.72 8.33 5.23
CA ASN A 197 -11.20 6.95 5.23
C ASN A 197 -10.44 6.09 4.22
N ILE A 198 -10.41 4.78 4.45
CA ILE A 198 -9.77 3.84 3.53
C ILE A 198 -10.38 3.91 2.13
N LYS A 199 -11.69 4.21 2.03
CA LYS A 199 -12.41 4.37 0.76
C LYS A 199 -11.83 5.48 -0.13
N ASP A 200 -11.16 6.49 0.44
CA ASP A 200 -10.52 7.57 -0.33
C ASP A 200 -9.31 7.07 -1.16
N LEU A 201 -8.83 5.84 -0.92
CA LEU A 201 -7.72 5.21 -1.65
C LEU A 201 -8.18 4.38 -2.85
N ASN A 202 -9.48 4.13 -2.96
CA ASN A 202 -10.04 3.29 -3.99
C ASN A 202 -9.96 4.02 -5.33
N ASP A 203 -9.66 3.29 -6.40
CA ASP A 203 -9.70 3.83 -7.76
C ASP A 203 -11.15 4.00 -8.22
N LYS A 204 -12.07 3.23 -7.63
CA LYS A 204 -13.50 3.27 -7.88
C LYS A 204 -14.30 3.32 -6.59
N ASN A 205 -15.36 4.14 -6.59
CA ASN A 205 -16.33 4.18 -5.50
C ASN A 205 -17.43 3.16 -5.74
N ILE A 206 -17.43 2.06 -4.98
CA ILE A 206 -18.53 1.09 -4.95
C ILE A 206 -19.35 1.36 -3.69
N THR A 207 -20.67 1.47 -3.83
CA THR A 207 -21.54 1.61 -2.66
C THR A 207 -21.58 0.31 -1.84
N ASP A 208 -21.86 0.41 -0.54
CA ASP A 208 -21.93 -0.78 0.32
C ASP A 208 -23.06 -1.73 -0.12
N GLU A 209 -24.15 -1.19 -0.69
CA GLU A 209 -25.27 -1.95 -1.27
C GLU A 209 -24.85 -2.72 -2.53
N GLU A 210 -24.17 -2.05 -3.47
CA GLU A 210 -23.65 -2.70 -4.69
C GLU A 210 -22.63 -3.78 -4.34
N LEU A 211 -21.77 -3.53 -3.35
CA LEU A 211 -20.76 -4.48 -2.92
C LEU A 211 -21.42 -5.71 -2.25
N ALA A 212 -22.48 -5.51 -1.46
CA ALA A 212 -23.28 -6.59 -0.90
C ALA A 212 -23.94 -7.43 -1.99
N LEU A 213 -24.53 -6.79 -3.01
CA LEU A 213 -25.11 -7.48 -4.17
C LEU A 213 -24.04 -8.29 -4.94
N LEU A 214 -22.86 -7.71 -5.16
CA LEU A 214 -21.75 -8.41 -5.83
C LEU A 214 -21.24 -9.61 -5.01
N ARG A 215 -21.22 -9.51 -3.68
CA ARG A 215 -20.88 -10.64 -2.79
C ARG A 215 -21.91 -11.77 -2.89
N GLN A 216 -23.19 -11.43 -2.89
CA GLN A 216 -24.25 -12.43 -3.08
C GLN A 216 -24.09 -13.14 -4.44
N ARG A 217 -24.00 -12.35 -5.52
CA ARG A 217 -23.79 -12.90 -6.87
C ARG A 217 -22.53 -13.75 -6.97
N PHE A 218 -21.47 -13.42 -6.24
CA PHE A 218 -20.25 -14.22 -6.20
C PHE A 218 -20.49 -15.59 -5.56
N GLU A 219 -21.20 -15.66 -4.43
CA GLU A 219 -21.53 -16.95 -3.80
C GLU A 219 -22.47 -17.77 -4.69
N ASP A 220 -23.45 -17.14 -5.36
CA ASP A 220 -24.31 -17.82 -6.33
C ASP A 220 -23.49 -18.38 -7.51
N ALA A 221 -22.60 -17.58 -8.10
CA ALA A 221 -21.72 -18.00 -9.18
C ALA A 221 -20.75 -19.12 -8.75
N LYS A 222 -20.30 -19.10 -7.50
CA LYS A 222 -19.46 -20.15 -6.92
C LYS A 222 -20.24 -21.46 -6.72
N ALA A 223 -21.50 -21.38 -6.27
CA ALA A 223 -22.38 -22.54 -6.16
C ALA A 223 -22.66 -23.15 -7.54
N ASN A 224 -23.02 -22.32 -8.53
CA ASN A 224 -23.23 -22.74 -9.92
C ASN A 224 -21.98 -23.40 -10.50
N LEU A 225 -20.80 -22.82 -10.24
CA LEU A 225 -19.53 -23.39 -10.66
C LEU A 225 -19.25 -24.75 -10.01
N SER A 226 -19.63 -24.93 -8.74
CA SER A 226 -19.49 -26.22 -8.04
C SER A 226 -20.42 -27.27 -8.64
N ALA A 227 -21.69 -26.93 -8.81
CA ALA A 227 -22.69 -27.82 -9.43
C ALA A 227 -22.27 -28.21 -10.86
N ALA A 228 -21.81 -27.26 -11.68
CA ALA A 228 -21.35 -27.56 -13.04
C ALA A 228 -20.14 -28.50 -13.08
N LYS A 229 -19.27 -28.50 -12.06
CA LYS A 229 -18.16 -29.48 -11.96
C LYS A 229 -18.69 -30.88 -11.69
N GLU A 230 -19.68 -31.01 -10.82
CA GLU A 230 -20.33 -32.28 -10.50
C GLU A 230 -21.04 -32.83 -11.73
N GLU A 231 -21.87 -32.02 -12.39
CA GLU A 231 -22.57 -32.39 -13.61
C GLU A 231 -21.62 -32.79 -14.74
N LEU A 232 -20.49 -32.08 -14.91
CA LEU A 232 -19.47 -32.46 -15.89
C LEU A 232 -18.84 -33.82 -15.57
N ASN A 233 -18.56 -34.08 -14.29
CA ASN A 233 -18.00 -35.35 -13.85
C ASN A 233 -18.99 -36.51 -14.09
N GLU A 234 -20.27 -36.28 -13.85
CA GLU A 234 -21.34 -37.25 -14.15
C GLU A 234 -21.46 -37.51 -15.65
N ALA A 235 -21.53 -36.45 -16.47
CA ALA A 235 -21.58 -36.58 -17.93
C ALA A 235 -20.35 -37.33 -18.48
N ARG A 236 -19.17 -37.12 -17.88
CA ARG A 236 -17.95 -37.84 -18.23
C ARG A 236 -18.05 -39.33 -17.90
N LYS A 237 -18.61 -39.70 -16.73
CA LYS A 237 -18.82 -41.09 -16.33
C LYS A 237 -19.81 -41.78 -17.28
N ALA A 238 -20.97 -41.16 -17.51
CA ALA A 238 -22.00 -41.68 -18.40
C ALA A 238 -21.50 -41.89 -19.84
N LEU A 239 -20.70 -40.96 -20.36
CA LEU A 239 -20.06 -41.13 -21.67
C LEU A 239 -19.10 -42.32 -21.69
N LYS A 240 -18.27 -42.47 -20.65
CA LYS A 240 -17.31 -43.58 -20.55
C LYS A 240 -18.03 -44.94 -20.46
N GLU A 241 -19.10 -45.02 -19.70
CA GLU A 241 -19.93 -46.23 -19.58
C GLU A 241 -20.59 -46.59 -20.91
N ALA A 242 -21.22 -45.62 -21.59
CA ALA A 242 -21.83 -45.85 -22.90
C ALA A 242 -20.83 -46.36 -23.95
N ILE A 243 -19.59 -45.84 -23.92
CA ILE A 243 -18.50 -46.31 -24.81
C ILE A 243 -18.13 -47.76 -24.49
N ASN A 244 -17.99 -48.10 -23.21
CA ASN A 244 -17.62 -49.46 -22.78
C ASN A 244 -18.71 -50.48 -23.14
N GLU A 245 -19.97 -50.10 -23.00
CA GLU A 245 -21.13 -50.94 -23.32
C GLU A 245 -21.45 -51.00 -24.82
N ARG A 246 -20.71 -50.24 -25.66
CA ARG A 246 -20.89 -50.16 -27.12
C ARG A 246 -22.31 -49.77 -27.56
N LYS A 247 -23.03 -48.98 -26.75
CA LYS A 247 -24.39 -48.49 -27.04
C LYS A 247 -24.31 -47.19 -27.85
N GLU A 248 -24.33 -47.29 -29.18
CA GLU A 248 -24.04 -46.16 -30.07
C GLU A 248 -24.96 -44.94 -29.88
N GLU A 249 -26.27 -45.16 -29.69
CA GLU A 249 -27.23 -44.07 -29.43
C GLU A 249 -26.92 -43.31 -28.12
N LEU A 250 -26.55 -44.06 -27.06
CA LEU A 250 -26.16 -43.45 -25.78
C LEU A 250 -24.81 -42.73 -25.89
N VAL A 251 -23.89 -43.21 -26.73
CA VAL A 251 -22.62 -42.53 -26.97
C VAL A 251 -22.84 -41.15 -27.60
N LEU A 252 -23.75 -41.03 -28.58
CA LEU A 252 -24.08 -39.74 -29.19
C LEU A 252 -24.72 -38.79 -28.17
N LEU A 253 -25.72 -39.27 -27.44
CA LEU A 253 -26.42 -38.47 -26.43
C LEU A 253 -25.46 -37.98 -25.33
N ASN A 254 -24.66 -38.88 -24.77
CA ASN A 254 -23.71 -38.56 -23.69
C ASN A 254 -22.54 -37.71 -24.19
N SER A 255 -22.17 -37.80 -25.48
CA SER A 255 -21.17 -36.90 -26.07
C SER A 255 -21.68 -35.46 -26.12
N ARG A 256 -22.93 -35.26 -26.56
CA ARG A 256 -23.58 -33.94 -26.53
C ARG A 256 -23.61 -33.39 -25.10
N PHE A 257 -24.10 -34.16 -24.14
CA PHE A 257 -24.16 -33.72 -22.74
C PHE A 257 -22.78 -33.36 -22.19
N TYR A 258 -21.76 -34.19 -22.43
CA TYR A 258 -20.41 -33.92 -21.97
C TYR A 258 -19.87 -32.58 -22.51
N LEU A 259 -20.06 -32.30 -23.81
CA LEU A 259 -19.63 -31.04 -24.42
C LEU A 259 -20.40 -29.85 -23.84
N LEU A 260 -21.73 -29.94 -23.72
CA LEU A 260 -22.55 -28.86 -23.15
C LEU A 260 -22.17 -28.56 -21.69
N LYS A 261 -21.97 -29.59 -20.86
CA LYS A 261 -21.54 -29.40 -19.46
C LYS A 261 -20.12 -28.82 -19.37
N SER A 262 -19.23 -29.19 -20.30
CA SER A 262 -17.89 -28.60 -20.39
C SER A 262 -17.94 -27.10 -20.72
N ILE A 263 -18.80 -26.71 -21.68
CA ILE A 263 -19.01 -25.31 -22.06
C ILE A 263 -19.60 -24.51 -20.89
N ASN A 264 -20.67 -25.01 -20.27
CA ASN A 264 -21.30 -24.34 -19.12
C ASN A 264 -20.30 -24.12 -17.98
N LEU A 265 -19.43 -25.10 -17.71
CA LEU A 265 -18.39 -24.94 -16.69
C LEU A 265 -17.45 -23.77 -16.99
N LEU A 266 -17.03 -23.60 -18.25
CA LEU A 266 -16.18 -22.47 -18.67
C LEU A 266 -16.92 -21.13 -18.55
N ILE A 267 -18.19 -21.07 -18.98
CA ILE A 267 -19.03 -19.88 -18.85
C ILE A 267 -19.14 -19.47 -17.37
N PHE A 268 -19.47 -20.41 -16.47
CA PHE A 268 -19.57 -20.10 -15.04
C PHE A 268 -18.23 -19.64 -14.43
N GLN A 269 -17.08 -20.15 -14.91
CA GLN A 269 -15.77 -19.66 -14.47
C GLN A 269 -15.53 -18.21 -14.91
N LEU A 270 -15.90 -17.87 -16.15
CA LEU A 270 -15.79 -16.53 -16.71
C LEU A 270 -16.72 -15.55 -15.99
N GLU A 271 -17.98 -15.93 -15.76
CA GLU A 271 -18.95 -15.12 -15.02
C GLU A 271 -18.51 -14.84 -13.58
N LYS A 272 -18.03 -15.86 -12.87
CA LYS A 272 -17.46 -15.67 -11.53
C LYS A 272 -16.29 -14.69 -11.56
N THR A 273 -15.42 -14.81 -12.55
CA THR A 273 -14.26 -13.90 -12.72
C THR A 273 -14.72 -12.47 -13.00
N LYS A 274 -15.72 -12.29 -13.86
CA LYS A 274 -16.36 -10.99 -14.14
C LYS A 274 -16.88 -10.32 -12.87
N ILE A 275 -17.53 -11.07 -11.99
CA ILE A 275 -18.01 -10.55 -10.69
C ILE A 275 -16.84 -10.08 -9.81
N VAL A 276 -15.76 -10.86 -9.76
CA VAL A 276 -14.57 -10.51 -8.96
C VAL A 276 -13.87 -9.25 -9.50
N VAL A 277 -13.82 -9.07 -10.82
CA VAL A 277 -13.30 -7.84 -11.45
C VAL A 277 -14.17 -6.65 -11.06
N LYS A 278 -15.50 -6.74 -11.22
CA LYS A 278 -16.45 -5.68 -10.84
C LYS A 278 -16.37 -5.29 -9.36
N ALA A 279 -16.15 -6.27 -8.49
CA ALA A 279 -16.05 -6.05 -7.05
C ALA A 279 -14.69 -5.47 -6.60
N ASN A 280 -13.72 -5.32 -7.51
CA ASN A 280 -12.41 -4.80 -7.16
C ASN A 280 -12.40 -3.26 -7.21
N GLU A 281 -12.07 -2.65 -6.09
CA GLU A 281 -12.04 -1.19 -5.93
C GLU A 281 -10.73 -0.56 -6.41
N HIS A 282 -9.74 -1.37 -6.80
CA HIS A 282 -8.40 -0.94 -7.23
C HIS A 282 -8.11 -1.28 -8.71
N ILE A 283 -9.16 -1.61 -9.46
CA ILE A 283 -9.16 -1.65 -10.92
C ILE A 283 -9.91 -0.40 -11.36
N SER A 284 -9.33 0.38 -12.27
CA SER A 284 -10.00 1.58 -12.81
C SER A 284 -11.21 1.21 -13.67
N ASP A 285 -12.17 2.13 -13.82
CA ASP A 285 -13.36 1.90 -14.65
C ASP A 285 -13.00 1.53 -16.11
N GLU A 286 -11.95 2.16 -16.65
CA GLU A 286 -11.44 1.89 -18.00
C GLU A 286 -10.84 0.47 -18.12
N GLU A 287 -10.00 0.07 -17.17
CA GLU A 287 -9.43 -1.28 -17.12
C GLU A 287 -10.50 -2.34 -16.92
N GLU A 288 -11.47 -2.09 -16.02
CA GLU A 288 -12.62 -2.96 -15.79
C GLU A 288 -13.42 -3.18 -17.08
N ALA A 289 -13.77 -2.10 -17.78
CA ALA A 289 -14.53 -2.19 -19.03
C ALA A 289 -13.80 -3.03 -20.07
N ARG A 290 -12.48 -2.87 -20.21
CA ARG A 290 -11.65 -3.67 -21.12
C ARG A 290 -11.65 -5.16 -20.77
N ILE A 291 -11.49 -5.50 -19.49
CA ILE A 291 -11.47 -6.89 -19.03
C ILE A 291 -12.85 -7.53 -19.19
N ILE A 292 -13.92 -6.80 -18.84
CA ILE A 292 -15.30 -7.29 -19.01
C ILE A 292 -15.61 -7.53 -20.48
N ALA A 293 -15.19 -6.64 -21.38
CA ALA A 293 -15.41 -6.81 -22.81
C ALA A 293 -14.72 -8.08 -23.35
N ASP A 294 -13.48 -8.37 -22.93
CA ASP A 294 -12.81 -9.62 -23.29
C ASP A 294 -13.56 -10.84 -22.74
N ILE A 295 -13.94 -10.83 -21.46
CA ILE A 295 -14.72 -11.92 -20.85
C ILE A 295 -16.04 -12.15 -21.59
N ASP A 296 -16.77 -11.08 -21.93
CA ASP A 296 -18.05 -11.17 -22.63
C ASP A 296 -17.90 -11.70 -24.05
N ALA A 297 -16.81 -11.33 -24.74
CA ALA A 297 -16.46 -11.93 -26.03
C ALA A 297 -16.23 -13.45 -25.89
N GLN A 298 -15.47 -13.89 -24.86
CA GLN A 298 -15.25 -15.32 -24.62
C GLN A 298 -16.54 -16.07 -24.27
N ILE A 299 -17.44 -15.47 -23.50
CA ILE A 299 -18.75 -16.06 -23.19
C ILE A 299 -19.61 -16.14 -24.45
N SER A 300 -19.59 -15.12 -25.31
CA SER A 300 -20.28 -15.12 -26.59
C SER A 300 -19.80 -16.27 -27.48
N ASP A 301 -18.49 -16.42 -27.65
CA ASP A 301 -17.88 -17.52 -28.42
C ASP A 301 -18.35 -18.89 -27.90
N LEU A 302 -18.36 -19.08 -26.57
CA LEU A 302 -18.80 -20.31 -25.94
C LEU A 302 -20.30 -20.58 -26.15
N ASN A 303 -21.13 -19.55 -26.17
CA ASN A 303 -22.57 -19.69 -26.47
C ASN A 303 -22.82 -20.03 -27.94
N SER A 304 -22.07 -19.45 -28.88
CA SER A 304 -22.10 -19.86 -30.28
C SER A 304 -21.69 -21.33 -30.42
N PHE A 305 -20.61 -21.73 -29.75
CA PHE A 305 -20.15 -23.11 -29.73
C PHE A 305 -21.16 -24.08 -29.10
N LYS A 306 -21.91 -23.64 -28.09
CA LYS A 306 -23.03 -24.38 -27.49
C LYS A 306 -24.12 -24.69 -28.52
N ALA A 307 -24.51 -23.70 -29.32
CA ALA A 307 -25.52 -23.89 -30.37
C ALA A 307 -25.06 -24.89 -31.45
N GLU A 308 -23.78 -24.88 -31.82
CA GLU A 308 -23.20 -25.88 -32.73
C GLU A 308 -23.30 -27.31 -32.18
N VAL A 309 -23.03 -27.49 -30.87
CA VAL A 309 -23.15 -28.79 -30.19
C VAL A 309 -24.60 -29.27 -30.12
N GLU A 310 -25.56 -28.37 -29.94
CA GLU A 310 -26.99 -28.68 -29.94
C GLU A 310 -27.47 -29.13 -31.34
N ALA A 311 -26.96 -28.48 -32.40
CA ALA A 311 -27.30 -28.81 -33.78
C ALA A 311 -26.63 -30.09 -34.32
N ALA A 312 -25.52 -30.53 -33.72
CA ALA A 312 -24.80 -31.73 -34.16
C ALA A 312 -25.62 -33.01 -33.97
N THR A 313 -25.65 -33.87 -34.98
CA THR A 313 -26.41 -35.13 -34.99
C THR A 313 -25.54 -36.36 -35.23
N THR A 314 -24.31 -36.19 -35.76
CA THR A 314 -23.43 -37.30 -36.12
C THR A 314 -22.21 -37.44 -35.21
N LYS A 315 -21.63 -38.64 -35.19
CA LYS A 315 -20.45 -38.97 -34.37
C LYS A 315 -19.22 -38.17 -34.81
N GLU A 316 -19.07 -37.96 -36.11
CA GLU A 316 -17.98 -37.21 -36.74
C GLU A 316 -18.05 -35.73 -36.33
N GLN A 317 -19.26 -35.14 -36.35
CA GLN A 317 -19.49 -33.77 -35.88
C GLN A 317 -19.10 -33.61 -34.41
N PHE A 318 -19.52 -34.54 -33.53
CA PHE A 318 -19.14 -34.49 -32.12
C PHE A 318 -17.63 -34.63 -31.89
N LYS A 319 -16.92 -35.43 -32.69
CA LYS A 319 -15.45 -35.52 -32.62
C LYS A 319 -14.77 -34.22 -33.01
N GLU A 320 -15.23 -33.60 -34.09
CA GLU A 320 -14.70 -32.31 -34.56
C GLU A 320 -14.93 -31.21 -33.50
N LEU A 321 -16.16 -31.12 -32.98
CA LEU A 321 -16.51 -30.19 -31.91
C LEU A 321 -15.70 -30.47 -30.63
N ALA A 322 -15.52 -31.73 -30.23
CA ALA A 322 -14.67 -32.05 -29.08
C ALA A 322 -13.21 -31.59 -29.28
N GLY A 323 -12.70 -31.64 -30.51
CA GLY A 323 -11.39 -31.10 -30.88
C GLY A 323 -11.35 -29.58 -30.70
N LYS A 324 -12.28 -28.85 -31.32
CA LYS A 324 -12.39 -27.38 -31.20
C LYS A 324 -12.55 -26.92 -29.76
N LEU A 325 -13.42 -27.59 -28.99
CA LEU A 325 -13.63 -27.28 -27.57
C LEU A 325 -12.36 -27.48 -26.74
N ARG A 326 -11.57 -28.52 -27.04
CA ARG A 326 -10.31 -28.77 -26.34
C ARG A 326 -9.32 -27.63 -26.56
N GLU A 327 -9.24 -27.10 -27.78
CA GLU A 327 -8.38 -25.96 -28.10
C GLU A 327 -8.84 -24.69 -27.39
N LYS A 328 -10.14 -24.38 -27.45
CA LYS A 328 -10.72 -23.23 -26.73
C LYS A 328 -10.55 -23.36 -25.22
N TRP A 329 -10.72 -24.56 -24.67
CA TRP A 329 -10.48 -24.85 -23.26
C TRP A 329 -9.03 -24.58 -22.86
N ARG A 330 -8.07 -25.04 -23.69
CA ARG A 330 -6.64 -24.81 -23.45
C ARG A 330 -6.32 -23.32 -23.45
N GLU A 331 -6.80 -22.58 -24.45
CA GLU A 331 -6.64 -21.12 -24.53
C GLU A 331 -7.23 -20.41 -23.28
N LEU A 332 -8.49 -20.70 -22.95
CA LEU A 332 -9.17 -20.08 -21.83
C LEU A 332 -8.50 -20.39 -20.49
N ARG A 333 -8.16 -21.66 -20.26
CA ARG A 333 -7.62 -22.11 -18.97
C ARG A 333 -6.16 -21.72 -18.79
N GLU A 334 -5.34 -21.80 -19.83
CA GLU A 334 -3.91 -21.58 -19.71
C GLU A 334 -3.52 -20.11 -19.89
N VAL A 335 -4.36 -19.30 -20.52
CA VAL A 335 -4.09 -17.89 -20.76
C VAL A 335 -5.14 -17.01 -20.09
N LYS A 336 -6.37 -16.96 -20.62
CA LYS A 336 -7.35 -15.92 -20.28
C LYS A 336 -7.77 -15.92 -18.81
N LEU A 337 -8.16 -17.07 -18.27
CA LEU A 337 -8.59 -17.19 -16.88
C LEU A 337 -7.45 -16.91 -15.89
N LEU A 338 -6.23 -17.34 -16.21
CA LEU A 338 -5.06 -17.06 -15.37
C LEU A 338 -4.73 -15.57 -15.40
N LEU A 339 -4.74 -14.97 -16.58
CA LEU A 339 -4.47 -13.55 -16.78
C LEU A 339 -5.45 -12.69 -15.98
N HIS A 340 -6.75 -12.89 -16.15
CA HIS A 340 -7.78 -12.14 -15.40
C HIS A 340 -7.66 -12.32 -13.89
N ALA A 341 -7.33 -13.53 -13.44
CA ALA A 341 -7.08 -13.78 -12.02
C ALA A 341 -5.86 -13.00 -11.51
N GLU A 342 -4.75 -12.97 -12.27
CA GLU A 342 -3.55 -12.23 -11.86
C GLU A 342 -3.79 -10.71 -11.88
N ILE A 343 -4.57 -10.17 -12.82
CA ILE A 343 -4.96 -8.74 -12.82
C ILE A 343 -5.64 -8.37 -11.50
N VAL A 344 -6.64 -9.16 -11.09
CA VAL A 344 -7.33 -8.95 -9.80
C VAL A 344 -6.34 -9.03 -8.63
N MET A 345 -5.44 -10.01 -8.64
CA MET A 345 -4.51 -10.23 -7.54
C MET A 345 -3.45 -9.12 -7.43
N VAL A 346 -2.96 -8.59 -8.54
CA VAL A 346 -2.06 -7.43 -8.55
C VAL A 346 -2.78 -6.17 -8.09
N ALA A 347 -4.02 -5.94 -8.52
CA ALA A 347 -4.84 -4.82 -8.03
C ALA A 347 -5.09 -4.88 -6.50
N ARG A 348 -5.27 -6.08 -5.94
CA ARG A 348 -5.35 -6.26 -4.47
C ARG A 348 -4.05 -5.87 -3.77
N VAL A 349 -2.90 -6.25 -4.33
CA VAL A 349 -1.58 -5.85 -3.79
C VAL A 349 -1.39 -4.34 -3.87
N LYS A 350 -1.76 -3.70 -4.98
CA LYS A 350 -1.79 -2.23 -5.12
C LYS A 350 -2.58 -1.58 -3.98
N GLY A 351 -3.78 -2.07 -3.68
CA GLY A 351 -4.59 -1.62 -2.55
C GLY A 351 -3.93 -1.78 -1.18
N LEU A 352 -3.23 -2.90 -0.96
CA LEU A 352 -2.45 -3.13 0.25
C LEU A 352 -1.28 -2.13 0.38
N VAL A 353 -0.56 -1.85 -0.71
CA VAL A 353 0.53 -0.87 -0.69
C VAL A 353 0.00 0.52 -0.34
N LYS A 354 -1.06 0.99 -1.02
CA LYS A 354 -1.70 2.30 -0.71
C LYS A 354 -2.09 2.42 0.77
N ARG A 355 -2.69 1.37 1.35
CA ARG A 355 -3.04 1.35 2.78
C ARG A 355 -1.81 1.38 3.68
N THR A 356 -0.74 0.70 3.30
CA THR A 356 0.50 0.63 4.09
C THR A 356 1.24 1.97 4.07
N GLU A 357 1.21 2.70 2.95
CA GLU A 357 1.72 4.08 2.87
C GLU A 357 0.95 5.03 3.79
N VAL A 358 -0.37 4.95 3.81
CA VAL A 358 -1.20 5.71 4.77
C VAL A 358 -0.82 5.40 6.21
N LEU A 359 -0.53 4.13 6.52
CA LEU A 359 -0.07 3.74 7.86
C LEU A 359 1.27 4.38 8.21
N GLU A 360 2.24 4.45 7.28
CA GLU A 360 3.50 5.17 7.49
C GLU A 360 3.25 6.65 7.84
N LYS A 361 2.34 7.31 7.12
CA LYS A 361 1.97 8.69 7.40
C LYS A 361 1.34 8.88 8.78
N ARG A 362 0.46 7.96 9.17
CA ARG A 362 -0.17 7.99 10.49
C ARG A 362 0.86 7.77 11.60
N LEU A 363 1.83 6.87 11.40
CA LEU A 363 2.93 6.66 12.34
C LEU A 363 3.76 7.92 12.53
N ASP A 364 4.11 8.62 11.46
CA ASP A 364 4.88 9.86 11.54
C ASP A 364 4.16 10.95 12.33
N LYS A 365 2.84 11.06 12.17
CA LYS A 365 2.03 11.97 12.99
C LYS A 365 1.96 11.55 14.45
N ILE A 366 1.89 10.25 14.74
CA ILE A 366 1.93 9.73 16.11
C ILE A 366 3.28 10.04 16.76
N LEU A 367 4.39 9.84 16.04
CA LEU A 367 5.73 10.14 16.52
C LEU A 367 5.96 11.65 16.69
N ALA A 368 5.41 12.48 15.81
CA ALA A 368 5.43 13.94 15.96
C ALA A 368 4.72 14.37 17.25
N ARG A 369 3.49 13.90 17.48
CA ARG A 369 2.73 14.17 18.72
C ARG A 369 3.44 13.67 19.97
N ALA A 370 4.05 12.48 19.93
CA ALA A 370 4.81 11.94 21.06
C ALA A 370 5.96 12.88 21.46
N ASN A 371 6.67 13.43 20.48
CA ASN A 371 7.73 14.41 20.74
C ASN A 371 7.20 15.73 21.33
N GLU A 372 6.02 16.20 20.90
CA GLU A 372 5.39 17.41 21.46
C GLU A 372 5.10 17.29 22.97
N ILE A 373 4.74 16.08 23.41
CA ILE A 373 4.50 15.76 24.83
C ILE A 373 5.75 15.20 25.54
N ASN A 374 6.94 15.39 24.97
CA ASN A 374 8.23 14.95 25.50
C ASN A 374 8.37 13.45 25.75
N ILE A 375 7.63 12.62 25.01
CA ILE A 375 7.78 11.17 25.01
C ILE A 375 8.75 10.78 23.89
N SER A 376 9.93 10.30 24.28
CA SER A 376 10.93 9.78 23.35
C SER A 376 10.59 8.34 22.94
N ILE A 377 10.38 8.12 21.64
CA ILE A 377 10.13 6.79 21.05
C ILE A 377 11.22 6.51 20.03
N ASN A 378 12.13 5.59 20.35
CA ASN A 378 13.21 5.19 19.44
C ASN A 378 12.72 4.10 18.47
N VAL A 379 12.31 4.52 17.27
CA VAL A 379 11.86 3.62 16.18
C VAL A 379 12.44 3.99 14.82
N SER A 380 13.48 4.84 14.77
CA SER A 380 13.96 5.42 13.50
C SER A 380 14.41 4.35 12.51
N LEU A 381 15.15 3.33 12.97
CA LEU A 381 15.60 2.21 12.13
C LEU A 381 14.42 1.38 11.63
N GLU A 382 13.44 1.11 12.48
CA GLU A 382 12.23 0.38 12.09
C GLU A 382 11.39 1.17 11.08
N MET A 383 11.29 2.50 11.23
CA MET A 383 10.59 3.35 10.26
C MET A 383 11.28 3.35 8.90
N GLU A 384 12.61 3.31 8.85
CA GLU A 384 13.37 3.17 7.60
C GLU A 384 13.11 1.81 6.95
N LEU A 385 13.26 0.72 7.71
CA LEU A 385 12.99 -0.63 7.21
C LEU A 385 11.54 -0.79 6.73
N PHE A 386 10.58 -0.23 7.47
CA PHE A 386 9.17 -0.24 7.09
C PHE A 386 8.95 0.44 5.74
N SER A 387 9.52 1.63 5.55
CA SER A 387 9.42 2.40 4.30
C SER A 387 10.11 1.69 3.13
N GLU A 388 11.27 1.07 3.35
CA GLU A 388 11.97 0.28 2.33
C GLU A 388 11.16 -0.93 1.85
N LYS A 389 10.47 -1.61 2.77
CA LYS A 389 9.59 -2.74 2.41
C LYS A 389 8.36 -2.29 1.64
N ILE A 390 7.78 -1.14 1.98
CA ILE A 390 6.69 -0.53 1.20
C ILE A 390 7.18 -0.19 -0.22
N ALA A 391 8.32 0.47 -0.36
CA ALA A 391 8.87 0.83 -1.67
C ALA A 391 9.22 -0.40 -2.52
N THR A 392 9.76 -1.46 -1.88
CA THR A 392 9.98 -2.74 -2.56
C THR A 392 8.67 -3.33 -3.08
N ALA A 393 7.63 -3.36 -2.24
CA ALA A 393 6.32 -3.83 -2.67
C ALA A 393 5.75 -2.98 -3.81
N GLU A 394 5.93 -1.66 -3.74
CA GLU A 394 5.48 -0.70 -4.74
C GLU A 394 6.12 -0.94 -6.11
N ASP A 395 7.43 -1.05 -6.14
CA ASP A 395 8.20 -1.34 -7.34
C ASP A 395 7.77 -2.66 -7.99
N LYS A 396 7.67 -3.72 -7.18
CA LYS A 396 7.34 -5.06 -7.66
C LYS A 396 5.92 -5.17 -8.21
N TYR A 397 4.91 -4.57 -7.57
CA TYR A 397 3.57 -4.59 -8.13
C TYR A 397 3.45 -3.73 -9.39
N LYS A 398 4.18 -2.61 -9.51
CA LYS A 398 4.20 -1.79 -10.73
C LYS A 398 4.83 -2.52 -11.91
N GLN A 399 5.93 -3.24 -11.67
CA GLN A 399 6.52 -4.12 -12.68
C GLN A 399 5.53 -5.22 -13.11
N ALA A 400 4.83 -5.82 -12.14
CA ALA A 400 3.79 -6.81 -12.43
C ALA A 400 2.63 -6.21 -13.25
N GLN A 401 2.19 -4.99 -12.94
CA GLN A 401 1.13 -4.29 -13.67
C GLN A 401 1.54 -3.99 -15.12
N ALA A 402 2.78 -3.54 -15.34
CA ALA A 402 3.31 -3.28 -16.68
C ALA A 402 3.34 -4.57 -17.54
N LYS A 403 3.87 -5.67 -16.98
CA LYS A 403 3.89 -6.98 -17.66
C LYS A 403 2.50 -7.55 -17.89
N LEU A 404 1.56 -7.32 -16.98
CA LEU A 404 0.15 -7.70 -17.18
C LEU A 404 -0.50 -6.94 -18.32
N ALA A 405 -0.23 -5.65 -18.47
CA ALA A 405 -0.75 -4.86 -19.57
C ALA A 405 -0.23 -5.37 -20.92
N GLU A 406 1.07 -5.71 -20.99
CA GLU A 406 1.68 -6.36 -22.15
C GLU A 406 1.03 -7.72 -22.46
N ALA A 407 0.94 -8.60 -21.46
CA ALA A 407 0.31 -9.91 -21.57
C ALA A 407 -1.16 -9.81 -22.02
N PHE A 408 -1.90 -8.83 -21.51
CA PHE A 408 -3.29 -8.60 -21.90
C PHE A 408 -3.40 -8.18 -23.36
N ASN A 409 -2.60 -7.22 -23.80
CA ASN A 409 -2.61 -6.78 -25.20
C ASN A 409 -2.22 -7.91 -26.16
N LEU A 410 -1.21 -8.72 -25.83
CA LEU A 410 -0.83 -9.90 -26.62
C LEU A 410 -1.98 -10.92 -26.69
N SER A 411 -2.68 -11.14 -25.58
CA SER A 411 -3.81 -12.08 -25.52
C SER A 411 -5.01 -11.69 -26.37
N LEU A 412 -5.12 -10.43 -26.83
CA LEU A 412 -6.19 -9.99 -27.73
C LEU A 412 -5.97 -10.47 -29.17
N THR A 413 -4.78 -10.98 -29.49
CA THR A 413 -4.42 -11.51 -30.81
C THR A 413 -4.29 -13.04 -30.75
N ASN A 414 -4.84 -13.74 -31.75
CA ASN A 414 -4.91 -15.22 -31.75
C ASN A 414 -3.65 -15.90 -32.33
N GLU A 415 -2.48 -15.26 -32.26
CA GLU A 415 -1.23 -15.84 -32.77
C GLU A 415 -0.64 -16.82 -31.76
N THR A 416 -0.24 -18.02 -32.22
CA THR A 416 0.29 -19.08 -31.35
C THR A 416 1.58 -18.66 -30.62
N ALA A 417 2.45 -17.87 -31.27
CA ALA A 417 3.63 -17.29 -30.64
C ALA A 417 3.29 -16.36 -29.46
N ASN A 418 2.09 -15.75 -29.47
CA ASN A 418 1.63 -14.85 -28.42
C ASN A 418 1.14 -15.65 -27.20
N ILE A 419 0.76 -16.92 -27.34
CA ILE A 419 0.32 -17.77 -26.22
C ILE A 419 1.48 -18.08 -25.27
N ASP A 420 2.62 -18.52 -25.80
CA ASP A 420 3.76 -18.92 -24.97
C ASP A 420 4.44 -17.73 -24.31
N THR A 421 4.55 -16.61 -25.02
CA THR A 421 5.04 -15.34 -24.46
C THR A 421 4.09 -14.81 -23.37
N THR A 422 2.78 -14.86 -23.59
CA THR A 422 1.79 -14.47 -22.57
C THR A 422 1.91 -15.35 -21.32
N LYS A 423 2.12 -16.65 -21.46
CA LYS A 423 2.32 -17.56 -20.32
C LYS A 423 3.57 -17.21 -19.52
N GLU A 424 4.66 -16.90 -20.19
CA GLU A 424 5.90 -16.52 -19.50
C GLU A 424 5.73 -15.18 -18.77
N LEU A 425 5.10 -14.19 -19.41
CA LEU A 425 4.75 -12.94 -18.74
C LEU A 425 3.87 -13.18 -17.49
N ILE A 426 2.85 -14.04 -17.57
CA ILE A 426 2.00 -14.40 -16.42
C ILE A 426 2.84 -15.05 -15.30
N ARG A 427 3.84 -15.87 -15.66
CA ARG A 427 4.75 -16.48 -14.67
C ARG A 427 5.60 -15.43 -13.97
N GLU A 428 6.20 -14.52 -14.72
CA GLU A 428 6.98 -13.41 -14.15
C GLU A 428 6.13 -12.51 -13.27
N VAL A 429 4.89 -12.19 -13.70
CA VAL A 429 3.91 -11.44 -12.91
C VAL A 429 3.65 -12.13 -11.57
N ARG A 430 3.50 -13.46 -11.55
CA ARG A 430 3.29 -14.21 -10.30
C ARG A 430 4.46 -14.10 -9.35
N GLU A 431 5.69 -14.19 -9.85
CA GLU A 431 6.89 -14.05 -9.02
C GLU A 431 6.99 -12.62 -8.47
N LEU A 432 6.83 -11.60 -9.32
CA LEU A 432 6.81 -10.19 -8.88
C LEU A 432 5.71 -9.93 -7.85
N ARG A 433 4.52 -10.49 -8.04
CA ARG A 433 3.41 -10.38 -7.08
C ARG A 433 3.74 -11.06 -5.75
N LYS A 434 4.37 -12.23 -5.77
CA LYS A 434 4.82 -12.92 -4.54
C LYS A 434 5.87 -12.10 -3.80
N GLU A 435 6.85 -11.55 -4.52
CA GLU A 435 7.87 -10.66 -3.95
C GLU A 435 7.23 -9.43 -3.31
N ALA A 436 6.27 -8.79 -3.99
CA ALA A 436 5.53 -7.66 -3.44
C ALA A 436 4.76 -8.03 -2.17
N HIS A 437 4.10 -9.19 -2.16
CA HIS A 437 3.35 -9.68 -1.01
C HIS A 437 4.27 -10.03 0.18
N GLU A 438 5.41 -10.66 -0.08
CA GLU A 438 6.40 -10.97 0.95
C GLU A 438 7.01 -9.69 1.53
N ALA A 439 7.30 -8.68 0.71
CA ALA A 439 7.72 -7.37 1.19
C ALA A 439 6.66 -6.72 2.10
N LEU A 440 5.37 -6.80 1.76
CA LEU A 440 4.28 -6.31 2.62
C LEU A 440 4.18 -7.09 3.94
N LYS A 441 4.40 -8.41 3.92
CA LYS A 441 4.44 -9.22 5.13
C LYS A 441 5.60 -8.82 6.04
N GLN A 442 6.77 -8.56 5.47
CA GLN A 442 7.92 -8.06 6.22
C GLN A 442 7.65 -6.65 6.78
N ALA A 443 7.02 -5.77 6.00
CA ALA A 443 6.59 -4.45 6.46
C ALA A 443 5.65 -4.58 7.68
N HIS A 444 4.73 -5.53 7.66
CA HIS A 444 3.85 -5.79 8.79
C HIS A 444 4.58 -6.22 10.06
N ASP A 445 5.57 -7.10 9.93
CA ASP A 445 6.32 -7.57 11.09
C ASP A 445 7.13 -6.43 11.71
N VAL A 446 7.69 -5.54 10.89
CA VAL A 446 8.30 -4.29 11.36
C VAL A 446 7.27 -3.36 12.02
N LEU A 447 6.08 -3.23 11.42
CA LEU A 447 4.97 -2.43 11.99
C LEU A 447 4.58 -2.91 13.38
N LYS A 448 4.51 -4.22 13.63
CA LYS A 448 4.24 -4.77 14.97
C LYS A 448 5.26 -4.30 15.98
N ILE A 449 6.55 -4.30 15.62
CA ILE A 449 7.64 -3.83 16.50
C ILE A 449 7.45 -2.35 16.82
N ILE A 450 7.19 -1.51 15.81
CA ILE A 450 6.93 -0.07 15.98
C ILE A 450 5.75 0.15 16.93
N VAL A 451 4.63 -0.54 16.70
CA VAL A 451 3.42 -0.42 17.53
C VAL A 451 3.67 -0.88 18.96
N LEU A 452 4.44 -1.95 19.17
CA LEU A 452 4.82 -2.41 20.50
C LEU A 452 5.67 -1.37 21.24
N ARG A 453 6.68 -0.78 20.59
CA ARG A 453 7.49 0.29 21.19
C ARG A 453 6.67 1.53 21.52
N ILE A 454 5.78 1.92 20.62
CA ILE A 454 4.82 3.00 20.86
C ILE A 454 3.95 2.67 22.08
N ARG A 455 3.46 1.43 22.22
CA ARG A 455 2.63 1.02 23.36
C ARG A 455 3.40 1.07 24.68
N ILE A 456 4.63 0.60 24.72
CA ILE A 456 5.49 0.64 25.91
C ILE A 456 5.71 2.10 26.35
N ALA A 457 5.91 3.01 25.40
CA ALA A 457 6.07 4.44 25.69
C ALA A 457 4.77 5.16 26.09
N LYS A 458 3.59 4.57 25.81
CA LYS A 458 2.26 5.18 25.89
C LYS A 458 1.49 4.88 27.19
N LEU A 459 2.13 4.53 28.30
CA LEU A 459 1.36 4.05 29.46
C LEU A 459 0.26 5.02 29.96
N ASP A 460 0.27 6.32 29.61
CA ASP A 460 -0.78 7.29 29.99
C ASP A 460 -1.30 8.29 28.90
N ALA A 461 -0.89 8.22 27.62
CA ALA A 461 -1.26 9.25 26.62
C ALA A 461 -2.07 8.72 25.40
N ASP A 462 -3.25 9.31 25.15
CA ASP A 462 -4.05 9.02 23.95
C ASP A 462 -3.53 9.80 22.73
N ILE A 463 -2.75 9.13 21.89
CA ILE A 463 -2.19 9.69 20.65
C ILE A 463 -3.00 9.20 19.41
N SER A 464 -4.15 8.53 19.60
CA SER A 464 -4.82 7.74 18.55
C SER A 464 -6.01 8.38 17.83
N ALA A 465 -6.33 9.64 18.10
CA ALA A 465 -7.42 10.36 17.43
C ALA A 465 -7.34 10.26 15.90
N ASP A 466 -8.47 10.16 15.21
CA ASP A 466 -8.55 10.02 13.74
C ASP A 466 -7.60 11.00 13.03
N ILE A 467 -6.56 10.42 12.43
CA ILE A 467 -5.49 11.18 11.79
C ILE A 467 -5.73 11.17 10.28
N GLU A 468 -6.30 12.26 9.78
CA GLU A 468 -6.31 12.55 8.34
C GLU A 468 -4.87 12.67 7.85
N VAL A 469 -4.52 12.05 6.72
CA VAL A 469 -3.17 12.11 6.15
C VAL A 469 -3.22 12.43 4.66
N GLU A 470 -2.16 13.07 4.18
CA GLU A 470 -1.95 13.28 2.74
C GLU A 470 -1.07 12.15 2.21
N VAL A 471 -1.47 11.58 1.09
CA VAL A 471 -0.66 10.62 0.32
C VAL A 471 -0.67 11.02 -1.15
N VAL A 472 0.29 10.46 -1.89
CA VAL A 472 0.38 10.63 -3.34
C VAL A 472 -0.27 9.43 -4.03
N GLN A 473 -1.00 9.67 -5.11
CA GLN A 473 -1.46 8.65 -6.06
C GLN A 473 -0.88 8.90 -7.46
#